data_AF-A0A8J5VBB4-F1
#
_entry.id   AF-A0A8J5VBB4-F1
#
_cell.length_a   1.000
_cell.length_b   1.000
_cell.length_c   1.000
_cell.angle_alpha   90.00
_cell.angle_beta   90.00
_cell.angle_gamma   90.00
#
_symmetry.space_group_name_H-M   'P 1'
#
loop_
_entity.id
_entity.type
_entity.pdbx_description
1 polymer ?
#
loop_
_entity_poly.entity_id
_entity_poly.type
_entity_poly.pdbx_seq_one_letter_code
_entity_poly.pdbx_strand_id
1 'polypeptide(L)'
;MVKSGLEDRFDGPGDVPRVSQYRLAAHLGLALGIYAGFFYNALDYLVPAKSMPINLFREHNILSKFSLLASKLARLKNFVYATKGLIFLTALSGAFVAGLDAGLIYNSFPKMADKWIPDDILAFYPFLRNFTENPTTVQFDHRILGITTLTMITLVGCMSRKLSIPGRGSKAVVALVAFGYLQVLLGITTLLNYVPIPLAASHQSGSLLLLSSIVWLCHELKFVHRLPK
;
A
#
# COMPACT_ATOMS: atom_id res chain seq x y z
N MET A 1 37.15 13.42 -32.39
CA MET A 1 36.21 13.00 -31.32
C MET A 1 36.77 13.54 -30.01
N VAL A 2 36.13 14.56 -29.42
CA VAL A 2 36.56 15.11 -28.12
C VAL A 2 36.12 14.11 -27.06
N LYS A 3 37.08 13.54 -26.31
CA LYS A 3 36.78 12.70 -25.15
C LYS A 3 36.03 13.56 -24.14
N SER A 4 34.84 13.12 -23.73
CA SER A 4 34.10 13.71 -22.62
C SER A 4 35.06 13.77 -21.43
N GLY A 5 35.38 14.97 -20.92
CA GLY A 5 36.27 15.16 -19.76
C GLY A 5 35.70 14.60 -18.44
N LEU A 6 34.66 13.77 -18.52
CA LEU A 6 34.21 12.91 -17.45
C LEU A 6 35.21 11.75 -17.36
N GLU A 7 36.30 11.98 -16.62
CA GLU A 7 36.99 10.88 -15.97
C GLU A 7 35.93 10.06 -15.21
N ASP A 8 36.01 8.73 -15.26
CA ASP A 8 35.22 7.81 -14.45
C ASP A 8 35.59 8.00 -12.96
N ARG A 9 35.20 9.16 -12.42
CA ARG A 9 35.41 9.64 -11.05
C ARG A 9 34.31 9.13 -10.12
N PHE A 10 33.57 8.11 -10.54
CA PHE A 10 32.40 7.60 -9.83
C PHE A 10 32.52 6.11 -9.44
N ASP A 11 33.74 5.59 -9.36
CA ASP A 11 34.03 4.19 -8.99
C ASP A 11 34.32 4.01 -7.49
N GLY A 12 34.46 5.10 -6.73
CA GLY A 12 34.70 5.09 -5.30
C GLY A 12 33.41 4.80 -4.48
N PRO A 13 33.51 4.13 -3.31
CA PRO A 13 32.37 3.83 -2.43
C PRO A 13 31.55 5.06 -1.96
N GLY A 14 32.07 6.28 -2.13
CA GLY A 14 31.41 7.54 -1.78
C GLY A 14 31.03 8.43 -2.96
N ASP A 15 31.31 8.01 -4.19
CA ASP A 15 31.10 8.85 -5.36
C ASP A 15 29.67 8.81 -5.89
N VAL A 16 28.89 7.78 -5.52
CA VAL A 16 27.45 7.74 -5.80
C VAL A 16 26.73 8.63 -4.79
N PRO A 17 26.13 9.77 -5.19
CA PRO A 17 25.40 10.63 -4.25
C PRO A 17 24.18 9.88 -3.70
N ARG A 18 24.27 9.43 -2.44
CA ARG A 18 23.19 8.72 -1.76
C ARG A 18 22.36 9.66 -0.88
N VAL A 19 21.04 9.52 -0.97
CA VAL A 19 20.11 10.19 -0.06
C VAL A 19 19.79 9.24 1.09
N SER A 20 19.75 9.74 2.33
CA SER A 20 19.35 8.92 3.47
C SER A 20 17.94 8.37 3.26
N GLN A 21 17.75 7.10 3.64
CA GLN A 21 16.48 6.39 3.65
C GLN A 21 15.37 7.17 4.40
N TYR A 22 15.71 7.92 5.44
CA TYR A 22 14.77 8.78 6.15
C TYR A 22 14.23 9.91 5.25
N ARG A 23 15.12 10.57 4.49
CA ARG A 23 14.74 11.64 3.55
C ARG A 23 13.96 11.08 2.38
N LEU A 24 14.35 9.91 1.86
CA LEU A 24 13.63 9.23 0.79
C LEU A 24 12.21 8.85 1.22
N ALA A 25 12.05 8.24 2.40
CA ALA A 25 10.75 7.88 2.95
C ALA A 25 9.88 9.11 3.23
N ALA A 26 10.44 10.18 3.80
CA ALA A 26 9.73 11.44 4.03
C ALA A 26 9.27 12.07 2.71
N HIS A 27 10.13 12.10 1.69
CA HIS A 27 9.79 12.63 0.37
C HIS A 27 8.67 11.82 -0.28
N LEU A 28 8.78 10.49 -0.33
CA LEU A 28 7.74 9.61 -0.87
C LEU A 28 6.42 9.78 -0.10
N GLY A 29 6.48 9.82 1.23
CA GLY A 29 5.28 9.96 2.06
C GLY A 29 4.55 11.28 1.83
N LEU A 30 5.29 12.38 1.73
CA LEU A 30 4.73 13.68 1.40
C LEU A 30 4.10 13.67 0.00
N ALA A 31 4.81 13.12 -0.99
CA ALA A 31 4.31 13.00 -2.36
C ALA A 31 3.01 12.17 -2.44
N LEU A 32 2.97 11.01 -1.79
CA LEU A 32 1.77 10.16 -1.72
C LEU A 32 0.62 10.85 -0.97
N GLY A 33 0.92 11.60 0.10
CA GLY A 33 -0.08 12.35 0.86
C GLY A 33 -0.71 13.47 0.04
N ILE A 34 0.11 14.28 -0.63
CA ILE A 34 -0.34 15.36 -1.52
C ILE A 34 -1.15 14.77 -2.68
N TYR A 35 -0.63 13.73 -3.32
CA TYR A 35 -1.32 13.03 -4.40
C TYR A 35 -2.70 12.51 -3.95
N ALA A 36 -2.77 11.82 -2.82
CA ALA A 36 -4.03 11.28 -2.30
C ALA A 36 -5.03 12.39 -1.99
N GLY A 37 -4.56 13.53 -1.47
CA GLY A 37 -5.37 14.73 -1.26
C GLY A 37 -5.94 15.28 -2.57
N PHE A 38 -5.11 15.52 -3.58
CA PHE A 38 -5.57 15.99 -4.88
C PHE A 38 -6.50 15.00 -5.57
N PHE A 39 -6.16 13.71 -5.54
CA PHE A 39 -6.97 12.67 -6.16
C PHE A 39 -8.35 12.56 -5.49
N TYR A 40 -8.41 12.62 -4.16
CA TYR A 40 -9.68 12.62 -3.45
C TYR A 40 -10.54 13.85 -3.79
N ASN A 41 -9.95 15.05 -3.85
CA ASN A 41 -10.66 16.25 -4.27
C ASN A 41 -11.14 16.16 -5.73
N ALA A 42 -10.31 15.64 -6.62
CA ALA A 42 -10.69 15.40 -8.02
C ALA A 42 -11.89 14.46 -8.11
N LEU A 43 -11.94 13.39 -7.31
CA LEU A 43 -13.11 12.52 -7.22
C LEU A 43 -14.35 13.28 -6.72
N ASP A 44 -14.22 14.18 -5.75
CA ASP A 44 -15.35 14.99 -5.27
C ASP A 44 -15.98 15.87 -6.36
N TYR A 45 -15.15 16.51 -7.19
CA TYR A 45 -15.64 17.43 -8.24
C TYR A 45 -16.02 16.72 -9.54
N LEU A 46 -15.24 15.73 -9.98
CA LEU A 46 -15.40 15.11 -11.30
C LEU A 46 -16.25 13.83 -11.24
N VAL A 47 -16.22 13.12 -10.12
CA VAL A 47 -16.80 11.77 -9.98
C VAL A 47 -17.51 11.64 -8.63
N PRO A 48 -18.51 12.50 -8.31
CA PRO A 48 -19.08 12.55 -6.97
C PRO A 48 -19.68 11.20 -6.56
N ALA A 49 -19.40 10.80 -5.31
CA ALA A 49 -19.91 9.55 -4.75
C ALA A 49 -21.44 9.58 -4.68
N LYS A 50 -22.07 8.43 -4.94
CA LYS A 50 -23.53 8.31 -4.87
C LYS A 50 -23.94 7.95 -3.44
N SER A 51 -24.92 8.68 -2.90
CA SER A 51 -25.58 8.30 -1.66
C SER A 51 -26.42 7.03 -1.87
N MET A 52 -26.47 6.17 -0.86
CA MET A 52 -27.44 5.07 -0.83
C MET A 52 -28.84 5.66 -0.65
N PRO A 53 -29.84 5.31 -1.49
CA PRO A 53 -31.20 5.80 -1.32
C PRO A 53 -31.78 5.26 0.00
N ILE A 54 -32.02 6.16 0.96
CA ILE A 54 -32.61 5.84 2.28
C ILE A 54 -34.12 5.56 2.17
N ASN A 55 -34.76 5.91 1.05
CA ASN A 55 -36.23 5.84 0.89
C ASN A 55 -36.80 4.43 0.62
N LEU A 56 -36.03 3.37 0.86
CA LEU A 56 -36.50 1.98 0.73
C LEU A 56 -37.07 1.47 2.07
N PHE A 57 -38.32 1.86 2.36
CA PHE A 57 -39.33 1.05 3.07
C PHE A 57 -39.71 1.37 4.52
N ARG A 58 -41.05 1.41 4.69
CA ARG A 58 -41.86 1.82 5.84
C ARG A 58 -42.42 0.61 6.63
N GLU A 59 -41.77 -0.56 6.57
CA GLU A 59 -42.26 -1.77 7.28
C GLU A 59 -41.29 -2.27 8.36
N HIS A 60 -41.83 -2.58 9.54
CA HIS A 60 -41.09 -2.91 10.76
C HIS A 60 -40.16 -4.15 10.66
N ASN A 61 -40.45 -5.12 9.77
CA ASN A 61 -39.59 -6.30 9.54
C ASN A 61 -38.36 -6.02 8.66
N ILE A 62 -38.32 -4.85 7.99
CA ILE A 62 -37.19 -4.41 7.17
C ILE A 62 -36.14 -3.69 8.03
N LEU A 63 -36.55 -3.08 9.15
CA LEU A 63 -35.69 -2.29 10.02
C LEU A 63 -34.54 -3.11 10.64
N SER A 64 -34.79 -4.34 11.09
CA SER A 64 -33.76 -5.21 11.67
C SER A 64 -32.74 -5.71 10.63
N LYS A 65 -33.21 -6.08 9.43
CA LYS A 65 -32.35 -6.44 8.28
C LYS A 65 -31.53 -5.24 7.81
N PHE A 66 -32.11 -4.04 7.83
CA PHE A 66 -31.43 -2.80 7.49
C PHE A 66 -30.35 -2.44 8.50
N SER A 67 -30.65 -2.49 9.80
CA SER A 67 -29.66 -2.27 10.87
C SER A 67 -28.50 -3.26 10.79
N LEU A 68 -28.77 -4.52 10.42
CA LEU A 68 -27.73 -5.51 10.16
C LEU A 68 -26.89 -5.17 8.92
N LEU A 69 -27.50 -4.71 7.83
CA LEU A 69 -26.77 -4.30 6.62
C LEU A 69 -25.92 -3.05 6.87
N ALA A 70 -26.49 -2.07 7.57
CA ALA A 70 -25.87 -0.84 8.02
C ALA A 70 -24.60 -1.12 8.84
N SER A 71 -24.71 -1.97 9.86
CA SER A 71 -23.60 -2.36 10.73
C SER A 71 -22.52 -3.13 9.97
N LYS A 72 -22.89 -4.02 9.03
CA LYS A 72 -21.92 -4.70 8.15
C LYS A 72 -21.18 -3.71 7.25
N LEU A 73 -21.88 -2.72 6.69
CA LEU A 73 -21.28 -1.71 5.82
C LEU A 73 -20.37 -0.74 6.59
N ALA A 74 -20.76 -0.38 7.81
CA ALA A 74 -19.91 0.38 8.73
C ALA A 74 -18.64 -0.40 9.12
N ARG A 75 -18.77 -1.71 9.38
CA ARG A 75 -17.62 -2.58 9.64
C ARG A 75 -16.69 -2.68 8.43
N LEU A 76 -17.24 -2.87 7.23
CA LEU A 76 -16.48 -2.84 5.98
C LEU A 76 -15.75 -1.50 5.82
N LYS A 77 -16.44 -0.38 6.04
CA LYS A 77 -15.86 0.96 5.99
C LYS A 77 -14.64 1.06 6.91
N ASN A 78 -14.76 0.70 8.18
CA ASN A 78 -13.65 0.75 9.12
C ASN A 78 -12.47 -0.12 8.66
N PHE A 79 -12.76 -1.31 8.13
CA PHE A 79 -11.76 -2.23 7.60
C PHE A 79 -11.05 -1.66 6.36
N VAL A 80 -11.77 -0.96 5.49
CA VAL A 80 -11.22 -0.23 4.33
C VAL A 80 -10.31 0.91 4.78
N TYR A 81 -10.68 1.70 5.79
CA TYR A 81 -9.81 2.76 6.33
C TYR A 81 -8.54 2.19 6.98
N ALA A 82 -8.64 1.09 7.72
CA ALA A 82 -7.48 0.40 8.27
C ALA A 82 -6.56 -0.12 7.16
N THR A 83 -7.14 -0.73 6.12
CA THR A 83 -6.40 -1.23 4.95
C THR A 83 -5.70 -0.09 4.21
N LYS A 84 -6.35 1.08 4.05
CA LYS A 84 -5.72 2.28 3.48
C LYS A 84 -4.47 2.70 4.25
N GLY A 85 -4.57 2.77 5.58
CA GLY A 85 -3.42 3.10 6.44
C GLY A 85 -2.28 2.09 6.27
N LEU A 86 -2.60 0.81 6.20
CA LEU A 86 -1.61 -0.26 6.02
C LEU A 86 -0.96 -0.25 4.64
N ILE A 87 -1.71 0.03 3.57
CA ILE A 87 -1.17 0.23 2.21
C ILE A 87 -0.17 1.40 2.21
N PHE A 88 -0.54 2.52 2.82
CA PHE A 88 0.34 3.69 2.94
C PHE A 88 1.62 3.37 3.73
N LEU A 89 1.49 2.68 4.87
CA LEU A 89 2.64 2.25 5.68
C LEU A 89 3.55 1.27 4.91
N THR A 90 2.96 0.33 4.17
CA THR A 90 3.71 -0.62 3.35
C THR A 90 4.47 0.09 2.23
N ALA A 91 3.86 1.08 1.58
CA ALA A 91 4.54 1.93 0.60
C ALA A 91 5.73 2.69 1.22
N LEU A 92 5.57 3.24 2.43
CA LEU A 92 6.66 3.90 3.15
C LEU A 92 7.79 2.95 3.53
N SER A 93 7.48 1.76 4.05
CA SER A 93 8.50 0.74 4.34
C SER A 93 9.31 0.36 3.10
N GLY A 94 8.69 0.36 1.91
CA GLY A 94 9.39 0.17 0.64
C GLY A 94 10.42 1.25 0.31
N ALA A 95 10.23 2.49 0.77
CA ALA A 95 11.23 3.55 0.65
C ALA A 95 12.45 3.31 1.54
N PHE A 96 12.28 2.72 2.73
CA PHE A 96 13.40 2.29 3.55
C PHE A 96 14.17 1.14 2.88
N VAL A 97 13.46 0.18 2.28
CA VAL A 97 14.08 -0.91 1.52
C VAL A 97 14.91 -0.38 0.36
N ALA A 98 14.37 0.58 -0.40
CA ALA A 98 15.08 1.22 -1.50
C ALA A 98 16.26 2.07 -1.03
N GLY A 99 16.10 2.84 0.05
CA GLY A 99 17.14 3.74 0.56
C GLY A 99 18.33 3.04 1.22
N LEU A 100 18.16 1.82 1.71
CA LEU A 100 19.21 0.98 2.29
C LEU A 100 19.78 -0.06 1.32
N ASP A 101 19.32 -0.08 0.05
CA ASP A 101 19.58 -1.17 -0.89
C ASP A 101 19.20 -2.56 -0.32
N ALA A 102 18.27 -2.60 0.63
CA ALA A 102 17.91 -3.79 1.37
C ALA A 102 17.26 -4.88 0.49
N GLY A 103 16.76 -4.50 -0.69
CA GLY A 103 16.25 -5.43 -1.69
C GLY A 103 17.31 -6.38 -2.26
N LEU A 104 18.60 -6.11 -2.06
CA LEU A 104 19.72 -6.92 -2.54
C LEU A 104 20.29 -7.89 -1.48
N ILE A 105 19.77 -7.88 -0.25
CA ILE A 105 20.32 -8.69 0.85
C ILE A 105 19.90 -10.15 0.72
N TYR A 106 18.59 -10.41 0.73
CA TYR A 106 18.04 -11.76 0.51
C TYR A 106 17.16 -11.76 -0.73
N ASN A 107 17.52 -12.50 -1.78
CA ASN A 107 16.78 -12.53 -3.06
C ASN A 107 15.97 -13.82 -3.28
N SER A 108 15.55 -14.46 -2.19
CA SER A 108 14.63 -15.60 -2.19
C SER A 108 13.26 -15.21 -1.59
N PHE A 109 12.22 -15.96 -1.93
CA PHE A 109 10.88 -15.84 -1.37
C PHE A 109 10.20 -17.22 -1.33
N PRO A 110 9.43 -17.59 -0.29
CA PRO A 110 9.02 -16.77 0.87
C PRO A 110 10.07 -16.67 1.98
N LYS A 111 11.01 -17.62 2.03
CA LYS A 111 12.13 -17.61 2.98
C LYS A 111 13.18 -16.57 2.61
N MET A 112 13.97 -16.15 3.58
CA MET A 112 15.18 -15.31 3.43
C MET A 112 16.40 -16.24 3.49
N ALA A 113 16.93 -16.59 2.31
CA ALA A 113 17.78 -17.76 2.10
C ALA A 113 17.11 -19.02 2.66
N ASP A 114 17.80 -19.76 3.53
CA ASP A 114 17.29 -21.00 4.13
C ASP A 114 16.37 -20.79 5.34
N LYS A 115 16.23 -19.54 5.81
CA LYS A 115 15.56 -19.19 7.08
C LYS A 115 14.27 -18.42 6.87
N TRP A 116 13.31 -18.61 7.78
CA TRP A 116 12.09 -17.78 7.83
C TRP A 116 12.34 -16.44 8.50
N ILE A 117 13.20 -16.44 9.51
CA ILE A 117 13.64 -15.25 10.25
C ILE A 117 15.17 -15.32 10.25
N PRO A 118 15.87 -14.37 9.62
CA PRO A 118 17.33 -14.29 9.69
C PRO A 118 17.84 -14.02 11.11
N ASP A 119 19.06 -14.45 11.43
CA ASP A 119 19.59 -14.30 12.79
C ASP A 119 20.02 -12.85 13.10
N ASP A 120 20.29 -12.08 12.06
CA ASP A 120 20.85 -10.73 12.12
C ASP A 120 19.78 -9.62 12.22
N ILE A 121 18.48 -9.96 12.34
CA ILE A 121 17.37 -9.00 12.42
C ILE A 121 17.44 -8.05 13.63
N LEU A 122 18.21 -8.38 14.66
CA LEU A 122 18.36 -7.58 15.89
C LEU A 122 19.82 -7.22 16.17
N ALA A 123 20.69 -7.25 15.16
CA ALA A 123 22.13 -7.06 15.31
C ALA A 123 22.54 -5.64 15.74
N PHE A 124 21.72 -4.62 15.48
CA PHE A 124 22.12 -3.21 15.72
C PHE A 124 21.73 -2.73 17.12
N TYR A 125 22.58 -1.86 17.69
CA TYR A 125 22.32 -1.11 18.92
C TYR A 125 22.33 0.41 18.66
N PRO A 126 21.43 1.19 19.29
CA PRO A 126 20.26 0.79 20.08
C PRO A 126 19.22 -0.01 19.29
N PHE A 127 18.41 -0.81 19.99
CA PHE A 127 17.44 -1.77 19.42
C PHE A 127 16.57 -1.19 18.30
N LEU A 128 16.10 0.07 18.46
CA LEU A 128 15.22 0.73 17.50
C LEU A 128 15.86 0.96 16.12
N ARG A 129 17.19 1.00 16.01
CA ARG A 129 17.89 1.15 14.72
C ARG A 129 17.69 -0.05 13.81
N ASN A 130 17.33 -1.22 14.34
CA ASN A 130 17.06 -2.37 13.49
C ASN A 130 15.92 -2.09 12.52
N PHE A 131 14.83 -1.46 12.98
CA PHE A 131 13.64 -1.22 12.15
C PHE A 131 13.83 -0.17 11.05
N THR A 132 14.90 0.64 11.09
CA THR A 132 15.09 1.77 10.15
C THR A 132 16.45 1.81 9.46
N GLU A 133 17.44 1.08 9.97
CA GLU A 133 18.82 1.13 9.50
C GLU A 133 19.44 -0.25 9.28
N ASN A 134 18.90 -1.33 9.89
CA ASN A 134 19.34 -2.68 9.59
C ASN A 134 18.66 -3.17 8.30
N PRO A 135 19.40 -3.35 7.19
CA PRO A 135 18.81 -3.72 5.91
C PRO A 135 18.03 -5.03 5.97
N THR A 136 18.52 -6.02 6.74
CA THR A 136 17.85 -7.31 6.89
C THR A 136 16.49 -7.17 7.56
N THR A 137 16.42 -6.43 8.66
CA THR A 137 15.16 -6.19 9.39
C THR A 137 14.19 -5.38 8.55
N VAL A 138 14.66 -4.31 7.89
CA VAL A 138 13.83 -3.47 7.02
C VAL A 138 13.25 -4.30 5.86
N GLN A 139 14.05 -5.18 5.26
CA GLN A 139 13.58 -6.09 4.21
C GLN A 139 12.56 -7.09 4.74
N PHE A 140 12.81 -7.67 5.92
CA PHE A 140 11.89 -8.60 6.58
C PHE A 140 10.56 -7.93 6.91
N ASP A 141 10.59 -6.77 7.56
CA ASP A 141 9.40 -6.00 7.94
C ASP A 141 8.56 -5.63 6.72
N HIS A 142 9.20 -5.19 5.63
CA HIS A 142 8.50 -4.89 4.38
C HIS A 142 7.78 -6.12 3.80
N ARG A 143 8.40 -7.31 3.85
CA ARG A 143 7.76 -8.56 3.41
C ARG A 143 6.53 -8.89 4.25
N ILE A 144 6.64 -8.79 5.58
CA ILE A 144 5.53 -9.05 6.50
C ILE A 144 4.39 -8.04 6.30
N LEU A 145 4.72 -6.76 6.13
CA LEU A 145 3.76 -5.71 5.79
C LEU A 145 3.07 -5.98 4.45
N GLY A 146 3.80 -6.41 3.43
CA GLY A 146 3.25 -6.78 2.12
C GLY A 146 2.26 -7.94 2.20
N ILE A 147 2.60 -9.03 2.90
CA ILE A 147 1.71 -10.19 3.10
C ILE A 147 0.47 -9.79 3.90
N THR A 148 0.65 -9.03 4.98
CA THR A 148 -0.45 -8.55 5.82
C THR A 148 -1.38 -7.63 5.02
N THR A 149 -0.83 -6.74 4.20
CA THR A 149 -1.59 -5.84 3.32
C THR A 149 -2.41 -6.61 2.30
N LEU A 150 -1.81 -7.59 1.61
CA LEU A 150 -2.54 -8.40 0.65
C LEU A 150 -3.66 -9.21 1.33
N THR A 151 -3.41 -9.70 2.54
CA THR A 151 -4.43 -10.40 3.34
C THR A 151 -5.60 -9.47 3.67
N MET A 152 -5.33 -8.25 4.14
CA MET A 152 -6.36 -7.24 4.41
C MET A 152 -7.14 -6.87 3.15
N ILE A 153 -6.46 -6.66 2.01
CA ILE A 153 -7.11 -6.40 0.72
C ILE A 153 -8.02 -7.55 0.32
N THR A 154 -7.56 -8.79 0.46
CA THR A 154 -8.35 -9.99 0.15
C THR A 154 -9.58 -10.08 1.04
N LEU A 155 -9.45 -9.77 2.33
CA LEU A 155 -10.57 -9.74 3.27
C LEU A 155 -11.58 -8.64 2.91
N VAL A 156 -11.15 -7.43 2.52
CA VAL A 156 -12.05 -6.40 1.94
C VAL A 156 -12.81 -6.96 0.74
N GLY A 157 -12.09 -7.62 -0.17
CA GLY A 157 -12.68 -8.28 -1.35
C GLY A 157 -13.70 -9.36 -1.00
N CYS A 158 -13.45 -10.18 0.01
CA CYS A 158 -14.38 -11.22 0.46
C CYS A 158 -15.61 -10.66 1.19
N MET A 159 -15.41 -9.67 2.08
CA MET A 159 -16.50 -9.03 2.83
C MET A 159 -17.46 -8.26 1.92
N SER A 160 -16.93 -7.64 0.87
CA SER A 160 -17.72 -6.85 -0.09
C SER A 160 -18.60 -7.68 -1.01
N ARG A 161 -18.27 -8.95 -1.33
CA ARG A 161 -19.11 -9.80 -2.21
C ARG A 161 -20.54 -9.97 -1.74
N LYS A 162 -20.77 -9.91 -0.42
CA LYS A 162 -22.09 -10.09 0.22
C LYS A 162 -22.82 -8.76 0.45
N LEU A 163 -22.27 -7.64 -0.01
CA LEU A 163 -22.75 -6.30 0.26
C LEU A 163 -22.95 -5.51 -1.05
N SER A 164 -24.08 -4.82 -1.16
CA SER A 164 -24.31 -3.88 -2.26
C SER A 164 -23.64 -2.55 -1.93
N ILE A 165 -22.41 -2.38 -2.41
CA ILE A 165 -21.66 -1.12 -2.22
C ILE A 165 -22.24 -0.05 -3.14
N PRO A 166 -22.51 1.18 -2.63
CA PRO A 166 -23.10 2.24 -3.44
C PRO A 166 -22.18 2.68 -4.59
N GLY A 167 -22.81 3.27 -5.62
CA GLY A 167 -22.12 3.94 -6.70
C GLY A 167 -21.19 3.01 -7.50
N ARG A 168 -19.91 3.38 -7.56
CA ARG A 168 -18.88 2.62 -8.29
C ARG A 168 -18.02 1.79 -7.33
N GLY A 169 -18.39 1.69 -6.05
CA GLY A 169 -17.55 1.05 -5.04
C GLY A 169 -17.25 -0.42 -5.33
N SER A 170 -18.16 -1.19 -5.95
CA SER A 170 -17.83 -2.57 -6.38
C SER A 170 -16.72 -2.62 -7.42
N LYS A 171 -16.64 -1.65 -8.34
CA LYS A 171 -15.53 -1.54 -9.30
C LYS A 171 -14.23 -1.15 -8.59
N ALA A 172 -14.30 -0.24 -7.62
CA ALA A 172 -13.16 0.16 -6.80
C ALA A 172 -12.60 -1.02 -5.99
N VAL A 173 -13.45 -1.89 -5.44
CA VAL A 173 -13.02 -3.14 -4.78
C VAL A 173 -12.31 -4.07 -5.75
N VAL A 174 -12.86 -4.30 -6.95
CA VAL A 174 -12.22 -5.17 -7.94
C VAL A 174 -10.85 -4.62 -8.35
N ALA A 175 -10.76 -3.30 -8.58
CA ALA A 175 -9.49 -2.64 -8.86
C ALA A 175 -8.49 -2.78 -7.69
N LEU A 176 -8.94 -2.58 -6.46
CA LEU A 176 -8.13 -2.75 -5.24
C LEU A 176 -7.55 -4.16 -5.13
N VAL A 177 -8.38 -5.19 -5.32
CA VAL A 177 -7.93 -6.58 -5.27
C VAL A 177 -6.95 -6.86 -6.41
N ALA A 178 -7.28 -6.47 -7.64
CA ALA A 178 -6.43 -6.69 -8.80
C ALA A 178 -5.05 -6.02 -8.64
N PHE A 179 -5.02 -4.74 -8.27
CA PHE A 179 -3.77 -4.03 -8.03
C PHE A 179 -3.02 -4.56 -6.80
N GLY A 180 -3.71 -5.07 -5.78
CA GLY A 180 -3.07 -5.72 -4.63
C GLY A 180 -2.26 -6.96 -5.01
N TYR A 181 -2.85 -7.85 -5.81
CA TYR A 181 -2.15 -9.04 -6.30
C TYR A 181 -1.04 -8.68 -7.30
N LEU A 182 -1.29 -7.74 -8.22
CA LEU A 182 -0.28 -7.26 -9.16
C LEU A 182 0.91 -6.65 -8.41
N GLN A 183 0.67 -5.90 -7.34
CA GLN A 183 1.72 -5.27 -6.54
C GLN A 183 2.62 -6.31 -5.87
N VAL A 184 2.03 -7.34 -5.26
CA VAL A 184 2.83 -8.42 -4.66
C VAL A 184 3.61 -9.20 -5.72
N LEU A 185 3.00 -9.48 -6.88
CA LEU A 185 3.70 -10.12 -7.99
C LEU A 185 4.90 -9.28 -8.47
N LEU A 186 4.71 -7.97 -8.66
CA LEU A 186 5.79 -7.05 -9.03
C LEU A 186 6.88 -7.00 -7.94
N GLY A 187 6.51 -6.99 -6.66
CA GLY A 187 7.45 -6.97 -5.55
C GLY A 187 8.31 -8.24 -5.48
N ILE A 188 7.69 -9.41 -5.59
CA ILE A 188 8.38 -10.71 -5.64
C ILE A 188 9.27 -10.77 -6.89
N THR A 189 8.79 -10.35 -8.05
CA THR A 189 9.58 -10.38 -9.29
C THR A 189 10.78 -9.45 -9.20
N THR A 190 10.60 -8.24 -8.64
CA THR A 190 11.68 -7.28 -8.38
C THR A 190 12.75 -7.90 -7.47
N LEU A 191 12.31 -8.57 -6.40
CA LEU A 191 13.18 -9.24 -5.45
C LEU A 191 13.99 -10.39 -6.08
N LEU A 192 13.33 -11.29 -6.81
CA LEU A 192 13.97 -12.48 -7.40
C LEU A 192 14.96 -12.13 -8.52
N ASN A 193 14.79 -10.97 -9.16
CA ASN A 193 15.65 -10.51 -10.25
C ASN A 193 16.70 -9.49 -9.80
N TYR A 194 16.98 -9.38 -8.50
CA TYR A 194 18.00 -8.48 -7.96
C TYR A 194 17.73 -6.99 -8.25
N VAL A 195 16.48 -6.57 -8.10
CA VAL A 195 16.04 -5.16 -8.13
C VAL A 195 16.43 -4.42 -9.43
N PRO A 196 16.08 -4.93 -10.62
CA PRO A 196 16.37 -4.20 -11.85
C PRO A 196 15.49 -2.96 -11.90
N ILE A 197 16.08 -1.82 -12.30
CA ILE A 197 15.43 -0.49 -12.24
C ILE A 197 14.03 -0.47 -12.85
N PRO A 198 13.77 -1.08 -14.03
CA PRO A 198 12.41 -1.08 -14.60
C PRO A 198 11.38 -1.79 -13.73
N LEU A 199 11.73 -2.92 -13.09
CA LEU A 199 10.82 -3.63 -12.19
C LEU A 199 10.62 -2.88 -10.88
N ALA A 200 11.70 -2.33 -10.31
CA ALA A 200 11.63 -1.53 -9.10
C ALA A 200 10.76 -0.27 -9.29
N ALA A 201 10.92 0.43 -10.42
CA ALA A 201 10.09 1.57 -10.80
C ALA A 201 8.62 1.14 -11.03
N SER A 202 8.40 0.04 -11.74
CA SER A 202 7.05 -0.51 -11.95
C SER A 202 6.37 -0.88 -10.64
N HIS A 203 7.10 -1.46 -9.68
CA HIS A 203 6.60 -1.75 -8.34
C HIS A 203 6.26 -0.48 -7.56
N GLN A 204 7.07 0.58 -7.65
CA GLN A 204 6.73 1.88 -7.03
C GLN A 204 5.48 2.51 -7.67
N SER A 205 5.36 2.47 -9.00
CA SER A 205 4.16 2.95 -9.71
C SER A 205 2.91 2.11 -9.39
N GLY A 206 3.05 0.80 -9.26
CA GLY A 206 1.98 -0.11 -8.84
C GLY A 206 1.47 0.21 -7.43
N SER A 207 2.38 0.60 -6.52
CA SER A 207 2.02 1.04 -5.16
C SER A 207 1.12 2.29 -5.20
N LEU A 208 1.42 3.23 -6.10
CA LEU A 208 0.58 4.41 -6.31
C LEU A 208 -0.81 4.03 -6.83
N LEU A 209 -0.90 3.16 -7.85
CA LEU A 209 -2.19 2.68 -8.37
C LEU A 209 -3.02 1.95 -7.30
N LEU A 210 -2.35 1.15 -6.47
CA LEU A 210 -2.98 0.49 -5.33
C LEU A 210 -3.52 1.52 -4.33
N LEU A 211 -2.73 2.54 -3.97
CA LEU A 211 -3.18 3.65 -3.12
C LEU A 211 -4.37 4.40 -3.74
N SER A 212 -4.36 4.69 -5.04
CA SER A 212 -5.47 5.33 -5.74
C SER A 212 -6.75 4.51 -5.64
N SER A 213 -6.66 3.19 -5.82
CA SER A 213 -7.82 2.31 -5.76
C SER A 213 -8.48 2.27 -4.37
N ILE A 214 -7.70 2.26 -3.29
CA ILE A 214 -8.24 2.28 -1.92
C ILE A 214 -8.79 3.67 -1.56
N VAL A 215 -8.16 4.76 -2.04
CA VAL A 215 -8.68 6.13 -1.86
C VAL A 215 -10.02 6.29 -2.57
N TRP A 216 -10.14 5.76 -3.79
CA TRP A 216 -11.40 5.73 -4.53
C TRP A 216 -12.48 4.92 -3.78
N LEU A 217 -12.14 3.76 -3.23
CA LEU A 217 -13.08 2.98 -2.44
C LEU A 217 -13.52 3.72 -1.16
N CYS A 218 -12.60 4.38 -0.44
CA CYS A 218 -12.93 5.23 0.70
C CYS A 218 -13.91 6.34 0.32
N HIS A 219 -13.71 6.96 -0.84
CA HIS A 219 -14.57 8.02 -1.37
C HIS A 219 -15.99 7.54 -1.64
N GLU A 220 -16.15 6.39 -2.31
CA GLU A 220 -17.48 5.80 -2.56
C GLU A 220 -18.22 5.42 -1.25
N LEU A 221 -17.49 5.09 -0.18
CA LEU A 221 -18.04 4.74 1.13
C LEU A 221 -18.27 5.93 2.07
N LYS A 222 -18.00 7.18 1.66
CA LYS A 222 -18.03 8.33 2.57
C LYS A 222 -19.40 8.59 3.20
N PHE A 223 -20.49 8.33 2.46
CA PHE A 223 -21.87 8.58 2.92
C PHE A 223 -22.50 7.45 3.75
N VAL A 224 -21.79 6.35 4.01
CA VAL A 224 -22.28 5.22 4.82
C VAL A 224 -22.58 5.59 6.28
N HIS A 225 -22.16 6.77 6.75
CA HIS A 225 -22.36 7.24 8.13
C HIS A 225 -23.73 7.89 8.41
N ARG A 226 -24.57 8.11 7.38
CA ARG A 226 -25.89 8.77 7.54
C ARG A 226 -27.02 7.77 7.79
N LEU A 227 -26.81 6.83 8.71
CA LEU A 227 -27.88 5.94 9.14
C LEU A 227 -28.27 6.36 10.56
N PRO A 228 -29.46 6.96 10.75
CA PRO A 228 -29.89 7.35 12.08
C PRO A 228 -29.84 6.10 12.97
N LYS A 229 -29.21 6.26 14.15
CA LYS A 229 -29.29 5.27 15.22
C LYS A 229 -30.73 5.11 15.66
#